data_AF-A0A835IUF4-F1
#
_entry.id   AF-A0A835IUF4-F1
#
_cell.length_a   1.000
_cell.length_b   1.000
_cell.length_c   1.000
_cell.angle_alpha   90.00
_cell.angle_beta   90.00
_cell.angle_gamma   90.00
#
_symmetry.space_group_name_H-M   'P 1'
#
loop_
_entity.id
_entity.type
_entity.pdbx_description
1 polymer ?
#
loop_
_entity_poly.entity_id
_entity_poly.type
_entity_poly.pdbx_seq_one_letter_code
_entity_poly.pdbx_strand_id
1 'polypeptide(L)'
;MRLPMTELVEIFLLLRCRNVNCKGLLPVDDCDCKICSSKKGFCSACMCPVCFKFDCANKTCSWVGCDVCSHWCHAVCGIQSNLIKPGSGMRGKTGSTEMQFYCPGCGHASEMFGFVKDVFELCPGEWGLETLIKELDYVRQIFQASEDSKGKELHNRAEQLIGKLKNKVISPADACNGLLQFFKYGITDASGSMSSFKDAVKTQMSQKGNMASAPPPTSLGPQSISYSMHSSGVEHDMLSFREDAHQNNLKPFMTDQTVEEELQSSILSKNGFNSLESIVRIKEAEARMFQAKADDARREAERYRRMVRANSEKLEEEYTSKLAKLCLQETEERRRKKLEELKALENSHCDYYNMKIRMQAEIAGLLERMEATKQQCV
;
A
#
# COMPACT_ATOMS: atom_id res chain seq x y z
N MET A 1 -12.97 -4.52 -17.06
CA MET A 1 -11.80 -5.41 -17.25
C MET A 1 -12.29 -6.86 -17.27
N ARG A 2 -11.94 -7.65 -18.30
CA ARG A 2 -12.34 -9.06 -18.42
C ARG A 2 -11.05 -9.90 -18.42
N LEU A 3 -10.88 -10.75 -17.42
CA LEU A 3 -9.72 -11.65 -17.34
C LEU A 3 -9.94 -12.88 -18.25
N PRO A 4 -8.89 -13.38 -18.92
CA PRO A 4 -8.92 -14.69 -19.57
C PRO A 4 -9.27 -15.82 -18.59
N MET A 5 -9.94 -16.87 -19.07
CA MET A 5 -10.26 -18.04 -18.25
C MET A 5 -9.02 -18.73 -17.68
N THR A 6 -7.89 -18.69 -18.40
CA THR A 6 -6.60 -19.20 -17.93
C THR A 6 -6.10 -18.43 -16.71
N GLU A 7 -6.04 -17.09 -16.79
CA GLU A 7 -5.66 -16.23 -15.65
C GLU A 7 -6.60 -16.46 -14.44
N LEU A 8 -7.91 -16.64 -14.67
CA LEU A 8 -8.88 -16.95 -13.60
C LEU A 8 -8.62 -18.32 -12.95
N VAL A 9 -8.31 -19.35 -13.73
CA VAL A 9 -7.95 -20.68 -13.21
C VAL A 9 -6.64 -20.62 -12.42
N GLU A 10 -5.63 -19.90 -12.91
CA GLU A 10 -4.35 -19.73 -12.21
C GLU A 10 -4.51 -18.95 -10.89
N ILE A 11 -5.37 -17.92 -10.85
CA ILE A 11 -5.73 -17.21 -9.61
C ILE A 11 -6.46 -18.15 -8.64
N PHE A 12 -7.41 -18.96 -9.12
CA PHE A 12 -8.15 -19.92 -8.29
C PHE A 12 -7.22 -21.02 -7.73
N LEU A 13 -6.25 -21.49 -8.51
CA LEU A 13 -5.23 -22.44 -8.10
C LEU A 13 -4.10 -21.81 -7.26
N LEU A 14 -4.17 -20.51 -6.98
CA LEU A 14 -3.17 -19.74 -6.22
C LEU A 14 -1.76 -19.70 -6.85
N LEU A 15 -1.69 -19.90 -8.18
CA LEU A 15 -0.49 -19.83 -9.02
C LEU A 15 -0.27 -18.44 -9.63
N ARG A 16 -1.30 -17.58 -9.62
CA ARG A 16 -1.24 -16.18 -10.03
C ARG A 16 -1.78 -15.27 -8.94
N CYS A 17 -1.21 -14.07 -8.84
CA CYS A 17 -1.64 -13.05 -7.90
C CYS A 17 -3.12 -12.69 -8.10
N ARG A 18 -3.90 -12.82 -7.02
CA ARG A 18 -5.31 -12.40 -6.94
C ARG A 18 -5.54 -10.88 -7.09
N ASN A 19 -4.49 -10.05 -7.04
CA ASN A 19 -4.58 -8.65 -7.45
C ASN A 19 -4.56 -8.57 -8.98
N VAL A 20 -5.71 -8.25 -9.57
CA VAL A 20 -5.92 -8.22 -11.03
C VAL A 20 -5.06 -7.18 -11.75
N ASN A 21 -4.54 -6.18 -11.03
CA ASN A 21 -3.61 -5.18 -11.56
C ASN A 21 -2.14 -5.65 -11.50
N CYS A 22 -1.79 -6.54 -10.57
CA CYS A 22 -0.44 -7.09 -10.44
C CYS A 22 -0.20 -8.24 -11.42
N LYS A 23 -1.14 -9.19 -11.50
CA LYS A 23 -1.08 -10.39 -12.35
C LYS A 23 0.17 -11.28 -12.23
N GLY A 24 1.10 -11.03 -11.31
CA GLY A 24 2.34 -11.80 -11.18
C GLY A 24 2.10 -13.30 -10.97
N LEU A 25 2.92 -14.14 -11.59
CA LEU A 25 2.97 -15.57 -11.27
C LEU A 25 3.59 -15.77 -9.88
N LEU A 26 3.22 -16.86 -9.20
CA LEU A 26 3.56 -17.11 -7.80
C LEU A 26 4.34 -18.44 -7.64
N PRO A 27 5.41 -18.48 -6.83
CA PRO A 27 6.05 -17.34 -6.14
C PRO A 27 6.67 -16.35 -7.15
N VAL A 28 6.76 -15.07 -6.75
CA VAL A 28 7.40 -14.05 -7.59
C VAL A 28 8.92 -14.27 -7.56
N ASP A 29 9.57 -14.10 -8.71
CA ASP A 29 11.02 -14.27 -8.92
C ASP A 29 11.57 -15.62 -8.40
N ASP A 30 10.75 -16.67 -8.47
CA ASP A 30 11.04 -18.02 -7.96
C ASP A 30 11.49 -18.06 -6.48
N CYS A 31 11.07 -17.06 -5.69
CA CYS A 31 11.53 -16.90 -4.32
C CYS A 31 11.10 -18.07 -3.40
N ASP A 32 12.09 -18.73 -2.80
CA ASP A 32 11.95 -19.92 -1.97
C ASP A 32 11.78 -19.63 -0.46
N CYS A 33 11.75 -18.34 -0.08
CA CYS A 33 11.73 -17.93 1.32
C CYS A 33 10.54 -18.55 2.10
N LYS A 34 10.65 -18.59 3.44
CA LYS A 34 9.66 -19.25 4.30
C LYS A 34 8.22 -18.74 4.09
N ILE A 35 8.04 -17.49 3.70
CA ILE A 35 6.71 -16.92 3.43
C ILE A 35 6.20 -17.35 2.05
N CYS A 36 6.98 -17.15 0.98
CA CYS A 36 6.61 -17.54 -0.38
C CYS A 36 6.31 -19.04 -0.49
N SER A 37 7.11 -19.89 0.16
CA SER A 37 6.91 -21.35 0.14
C SER A 37 5.72 -21.82 1.00
N SER A 38 5.45 -21.20 2.17
CA SER A 38 4.39 -21.67 3.08
C SER A 38 3.02 -21.01 2.88
N LYS A 39 2.96 -19.83 2.24
CA LYS A 39 1.73 -19.04 2.06
C LYS A 39 1.28 -19.07 0.60
N LYS A 40 0.61 -20.16 0.19
CA LYS A 40 0.01 -20.27 -1.15
C LYS A 40 -0.83 -19.04 -1.49
N GLY A 41 -0.62 -18.48 -2.68
CA GLY A 41 -1.32 -17.26 -3.12
C GLY A 41 -0.74 -15.95 -2.61
N PHE A 42 0.32 -15.96 -1.79
CA PHE A 42 1.06 -14.75 -1.43
C PHE A 42 1.88 -14.23 -2.61
N CYS A 43 1.90 -12.90 -2.79
CA CYS A 43 2.63 -12.23 -3.86
C CYS A 43 3.54 -11.16 -3.26
N SER A 44 4.84 -11.41 -3.16
CA SER A 44 5.81 -10.45 -2.59
C SER A 44 5.85 -9.10 -3.33
N ALA A 45 5.51 -9.08 -4.62
CA ALA A 45 5.46 -7.85 -5.43
C ALA A 45 4.34 -6.87 -5.04
N CYS A 46 3.25 -7.34 -4.41
CA CYS A 46 2.13 -6.44 -4.04
C CYS A 46 1.34 -6.84 -2.79
N MET A 47 1.78 -7.79 -1.99
CA MET A 47 1.12 -8.17 -0.73
C MET A 47 2.05 -8.00 0.46
N CYS A 48 1.50 -7.44 1.53
CA CYS A 48 2.23 -7.30 2.78
C CYS A 48 2.37 -8.68 3.46
N PRO A 49 3.59 -9.13 3.84
CA PRO A 49 3.81 -10.44 4.47
C PRO A 49 3.18 -10.57 5.87
N VAL A 50 2.76 -9.46 6.47
CA VAL A 50 2.10 -9.42 7.79
C VAL A 50 0.57 -9.57 7.64
N CYS A 51 -0.07 -8.70 6.85
CA CYS A 51 -1.53 -8.60 6.79
C CYS A 51 -2.17 -9.18 5.52
N PHE A 52 -1.35 -9.63 4.54
CA PHE A 52 -1.78 -10.23 3.27
C PHE A 52 -2.68 -9.34 2.38
N LYS A 53 -2.87 -8.06 2.73
CA LYS A 53 -3.56 -7.06 1.92
C LYS A 53 -2.64 -6.56 0.80
N PHE A 54 -3.26 -6.06 -0.26
CA PHE A 54 -2.52 -5.49 -1.39
C PHE A 54 -1.99 -4.10 -1.05
N ASP A 55 -0.78 -3.81 -1.52
CA ASP A 55 -0.29 -2.48 -1.75
C ASP A 55 0.48 -2.44 -3.08
N CYS A 56 0.37 -1.33 -3.79
CA CYS A 56 1.04 -1.06 -5.06
C CYS A 56 1.69 0.34 -5.05
N ALA A 57 1.77 0.99 -3.89
CA ALA A 57 2.40 2.29 -3.75
C ALA A 57 3.90 2.21 -4.05
N ASN A 58 4.41 3.19 -4.79
CA ASN A 58 5.84 3.41 -5.00
C ASN A 58 6.24 4.75 -4.37
N LYS A 59 7.55 4.99 -4.23
CA LYS A 59 8.12 6.25 -3.70
C LYS A 59 7.37 6.74 -2.44
N THR A 60 7.25 5.89 -1.41
CA THR A 60 6.50 6.21 -0.18
C THR A 60 7.19 5.58 1.04
N CYS A 61 7.15 6.27 2.17
CA CYS A 61 7.55 5.73 3.47
C CYS A 61 6.49 4.80 4.07
N SER A 62 5.29 4.71 3.46
CA SER A 62 4.23 3.78 3.88
C SER A 62 4.50 2.32 3.53
N TRP A 63 5.38 2.06 2.56
CA TRP A 63 5.67 0.75 1.99
C TRP A 63 7.17 0.48 2.07
N VAL A 64 7.63 -0.22 3.11
CA VAL A 64 9.06 -0.46 3.38
C VAL A 64 9.52 -1.78 2.77
N GLY A 65 10.71 -1.81 2.17
CA GLY A 65 11.23 -2.95 1.43
C GLY A 65 12.45 -3.60 2.08
N CYS A 66 12.60 -4.91 1.87
CA CYS A 66 13.88 -5.59 2.08
C CYS A 66 14.76 -5.45 0.83
N ASP A 67 15.94 -4.86 0.98
CA ASP A 67 16.96 -4.64 -0.05
C ASP A 67 17.62 -5.91 -0.62
N VAL A 68 17.48 -7.06 0.06
CA VAL A 68 18.02 -8.36 -0.41
C VAL A 68 17.01 -9.19 -1.22
N CYS A 69 15.74 -9.20 -0.82
CA CYS A 69 14.74 -10.14 -1.36
C CYS A 69 13.42 -9.49 -1.79
N SER A 70 13.40 -8.16 -1.92
CA SER A 70 12.27 -7.38 -2.42
C SER A 70 10.91 -7.71 -1.76
N HIS A 71 10.93 -8.13 -0.50
CA HIS A 71 9.72 -8.30 0.30
C HIS A 71 9.34 -6.95 0.90
N TRP A 72 8.17 -6.44 0.51
CA TRP A 72 7.66 -5.15 0.95
C TRP A 72 6.55 -5.29 1.99
N CYS A 73 6.49 -4.37 2.94
CA CYS A 73 5.57 -4.39 4.07
C CYS A 73 5.02 -2.98 4.34
N HIS A 74 3.75 -2.86 4.73
CA HIS A 74 3.24 -1.59 5.24
C HIS A 74 4.07 -1.18 6.47
N ALA A 75 4.52 0.06 6.55
CA ALA A 75 5.28 0.59 7.68
C ALA A 75 4.54 0.35 9.01
N VAL A 76 3.23 0.63 9.03
CA VAL A 76 2.36 0.39 10.20
C VAL A 76 2.35 -1.09 10.61
N CYS A 77 2.27 -2.03 9.65
CA CYS A 77 2.34 -3.46 9.94
C CYS A 77 3.72 -3.88 10.46
N GLY A 78 4.79 -3.29 9.92
CA GLY A 78 6.17 -3.53 10.38
C GLY A 78 6.41 -3.04 11.81
N ILE A 79 5.91 -1.85 12.15
CA ILE A 79 5.97 -1.28 13.51
C ILE A 79 5.16 -2.14 14.48
N GLN A 80 3.89 -2.41 14.18
CA GLN A 80 2.99 -3.20 15.04
C GLN A 80 3.49 -4.64 15.27
N SER A 81 4.22 -5.21 14.32
CA SER A 81 4.79 -6.56 14.41
C SER A 81 6.22 -6.59 14.97
N ASN A 82 6.75 -5.45 15.44
CA ASN A 82 8.13 -5.30 15.93
C ASN A 82 9.20 -5.78 14.91
N LEU A 83 8.92 -5.55 13.63
CA LEU A 83 9.83 -5.75 12.49
C LEU A 83 10.60 -4.48 12.17
N ILE A 84 10.07 -3.29 12.48
CA ILE A 84 10.79 -2.01 12.41
C ILE A 84 11.21 -1.64 13.83
N LYS A 85 12.51 -1.69 14.12
CA LYS A 85 13.06 -1.49 15.49
C LYS A 85 14.56 -1.12 15.46
N PRO A 86 15.13 -0.63 16.57
CA PRO A 86 16.58 -0.52 16.72
C PRO A 86 17.26 -1.89 16.60
N GLY A 87 18.36 -1.93 15.87
CA GLY A 87 19.24 -3.10 15.72
C GLY A 87 20.70 -2.67 15.65
N SER A 88 21.64 -3.62 15.72
CA SER A 88 23.07 -3.29 15.64
C SER A 88 23.42 -2.71 14.26
N GLY A 89 23.92 -1.47 14.23
CA GLY A 89 24.28 -0.80 12.97
C GLY A 89 25.46 -1.48 12.26
N MET A 90 25.32 -1.78 10.96
CA MET A 90 26.35 -2.53 10.21
C MET A 90 27.62 -1.72 9.92
N ARG A 91 27.57 -0.39 10.04
CA ARG A 91 28.69 0.53 9.71
C ARG A 91 29.09 1.44 10.89
N GLY A 92 28.41 1.29 12.02
CA GLY A 92 28.56 2.18 13.17
C GLY A 92 29.71 1.81 14.09
N LYS A 93 30.04 2.74 14.99
CA LYS A 93 31.00 2.53 16.09
C LYS A 93 30.46 1.43 17.01
N THR A 94 31.33 0.58 17.57
CA THR A 94 30.92 -0.56 18.42
C THR A 94 29.92 -0.13 19.49
N GLY A 95 28.67 -0.59 19.37
CA GLY A 95 27.57 -0.25 20.28
C GLY A 95 26.54 0.77 19.78
N SER A 96 26.67 1.33 18.57
CA SER A 96 25.60 2.17 17.99
C SER A 96 24.47 1.32 17.40
N THR A 97 23.25 1.56 17.85
CA THR A 97 22.01 1.00 17.30
C THR A 97 21.50 1.89 16.16
N GLU A 98 20.94 1.30 15.10
CA GLU A 98 20.29 2.01 13.99
C GLU A 98 18.88 1.43 13.78
N MET A 99 17.93 2.24 13.29
CA MET A 99 16.60 1.73 12.95
C MET A 99 16.67 0.82 11.72
N GLN A 100 16.16 -0.40 11.85
CA GLN A 100 16.22 -1.44 10.84
C GLN A 100 14.84 -2.08 10.61
N PHE A 101 14.56 -2.46 9.35
CA PHE A 101 13.45 -3.33 8.99
C PHE A 101 13.95 -4.78 8.87
N TYR A 102 13.42 -5.65 9.72
CA TYR A 102 13.68 -7.08 9.72
C TYR A 102 12.70 -7.78 8.80
N CYS A 103 13.20 -8.25 7.66
CA CYS A 103 12.39 -8.97 6.68
C CYS A 103 11.84 -10.28 7.26
N PRO A 104 10.52 -10.49 7.30
CA PRO A 104 9.95 -11.73 7.85
C PRO A 104 10.11 -12.93 6.89
N GLY A 105 10.55 -12.71 5.64
CA GLY A 105 10.83 -13.74 4.64
C GLY A 105 12.23 -14.36 4.78
N CYS A 106 13.28 -13.53 4.79
CA CYS A 106 14.69 -13.97 4.83
C CYS A 106 15.43 -13.65 6.14
N GLY A 107 14.84 -12.89 7.06
CA GLY A 107 15.47 -12.47 8.31
C GLY A 107 16.50 -11.33 8.19
N HIS A 108 16.78 -10.85 6.97
CA HIS A 108 17.71 -9.75 6.74
C HIS A 108 17.23 -8.44 7.38
N ALA A 109 18.18 -7.61 7.84
CA ALA A 109 17.92 -6.33 8.50
C ALA A 109 18.33 -5.16 7.60
N SER A 110 17.36 -4.58 6.91
CA SER A 110 17.55 -3.46 5.97
C SER A 110 17.55 -2.12 6.72
N GLU A 111 18.39 -1.17 6.30
CA GLU A 111 18.63 0.11 7.00
C GLU A 111 17.55 1.16 6.66
N MET A 112 16.90 1.76 7.67
CA MET A 112 15.70 2.59 7.45
C MET A 112 15.97 4.05 7.08
N PHE A 113 17.12 4.63 7.47
CA PHE A 113 17.41 6.03 7.20
C PHE A 113 17.79 6.25 5.74
N GLY A 114 18.63 5.39 5.18
CA GLY A 114 18.92 5.35 3.74
C GLY A 114 17.64 5.19 2.93
N PHE A 115 16.79 4.22 3.29
CA PHE A 115 15.49 4.03 2.66
C PHE A 115 14.62 5.30 2.65
N VAL A 116 14.46 5.97 3.81
CA VAL A 116 13.69 7.23 3.88
C VAL A 116 14.35 8.36 3.10
N LYS A 117 15.68 8.48 3.16
CA LYS A 117 16.43 9.46 2.37
C LYS A 117 16.15 9.27 0.87
N ASP A 118 16.27 8.05 0.37
CA ASP A 118 16.09 7.72 -1.05
C ASP A 118 14.66 8.02 -1.52
N VAL A 119 13.64 7.72 -0.69
CA VAL A 119 12.24 8.09 -0.97
C VAL A 119 12.08 9.59 -1.15
N PHE A 120 12.70 10.42 -0.30
CA PHE A 120 12.60 11.88 -0.41
C PHE A 120 13.48 12.45 -1.53
N GLU A 121 14.67 11.89 -1.80
CA GLU A 121 15.53 12.32 -2.92
C GLU A 121 14.90 12.06 -4.29
N LEU A 122 14.06 11.01 -4.41
CA LEU A 122 13.26 10.72 -5.61
C LEU A 122 11.97 11.55 -5.74
N CYS A 123 11.65 12.41 -4.77
CA CYS A 123 10.36 13.12 -4.68
C CYS A 123 10.39 14.67 -4.86
N PRO A 124 11.24 15.28 -5.71
CA PRO A 124 11.21 16.74 -5.91
C PRO A 124 10.02 17.18 -6.80
N GLY A 125 8.80 17.16 -6.27
CA GLY A 125 7.65 17.88 -6.83
C GLY A 125 6.28 17.20 -6.81
N GLU A 126 6.19 15.89 -6.56
CA GLU A 126 4.95 15.12 -6.80
C GLU A 126 3.92 15.16 -5.65
N TRP A 127 4.32 15.49 -4.41
CA TRP A 127 3.42 15.43 -3.25
C TRP A 127 2.72 16.74 -2.91
N GLY A 128 1.39 16.69 -2.86
CA GLY A 128 0.57 17.73 -2.23
C GLY A 128 0.69 17.74 -0.69
N LEU A 129 0.17 18.80 -0.06
CA LEU A 129 0.25 19.06 1.38
C LEU A 129 -0.17 17.86 2.24
N GLU A 130 -1.31 17.22 1.94
CA GLU A 130 -1.80 16.09 2.72
C GLU A 130 -0.93 14.84 2.58
N THR A 131 -0.42 14.56 1.38
CA THR A 131 0.47 13.43 1.11
C THR A 131 1.77 13.63 1.87
N LEU A 132 2.41 14.79 1.74
CA LEU A 132 3.64 15.10 2.48
C LEU A 132 3.46 15.00 4.01
N ILE A 133 2.33 15.45 4.56
CA ILE A 133 2.04 15.29 5.99
C ILE A 133 1.95 13.81 6.37
N LYS A 134 1.33 12.95 5.56
CA LYS A 134 1.25 11.48 5.80
C LYS A 134 2.62 10.82 5.70
N GLU A 135 3.42 11.18 4.71
CA GLU A 135 4.76 10.63 4.49
C GLU A 135 5.72 11.00 5.64
N LEU A 136 5.73 12.27 6.06
CA LEU A 136 6.44 12.70 7.27
C LEU A 136 5.91 12.00 8.53
N ASP A 137 4.61 11.69 8.62
CA ASP A 137 4.06 10.96 9.77
C ASP A 137 4.55 9.51 9.81
N TYR A 138 4.70 8.84 8.66
CA TYR A 138 5.37 7.54 8.60
C TYR A 138 6.83 7.63 9.03
N VAL A 139 7.59 8.65 8.58
CA VAL A 139 8.96 8.88 9.07
C VAL A 139 8.99 9.05 10.59
N ARG A 140 8.10 9.87 11.14
CA ARG A 140 7.96 10.06 12.59
C ARG A 140 7.67 8.74 13.31
N GLN A 141 6.73 7.93 12.82
CA GLN A 141 6.40 6.63 13.40
C GLN A 141 7.55 5.61 13.30
N ILE A 142 8.24 5.52 12.15
CA ILE A 142 9.39 4.63 11.93
C ILE A 142 10.50 4.93 12.94
N PHE A 143 10.86 6.21 13.12
CA PHE A 143 11.97 6.61 13.99
C PHE A 143 11.57 6.90 15.45
N GLN A 144 10.32 6.60 15.85
CA GLN A 144 9.84 6.85 17.21
C GLN A 144 10.65 6.11 18.29
N ALA A 145 11.19 4.94 17.96
CA ALA A 145 11.99 4.12 18.87
C ALA A 145 13.52 4.29 18.67
N SER A 146 13.98 5.23 17.83
CA SER A 146 15.42 5.39 17.55
C SER A 146 16.20 5.75 18.81
N GLU A 147 17.34 5.09 19.02
CA GLU A 147 18.23 5.34 20.16
C GLU A 147 19.44 6.21 19.76
N ASP A 148 19.84 6.17 18.49
CA ASP A 148 20.89 7.00 17.90
C ASP A 148 20.48 8.46 17.68
N SER A 149 21.48 9.33 17.62
CA SER A 149 21.29 10.76 17.36
C SER A 149 20.66 11.03 15.99
N LYS A 150 21.11 10.34 14.94
CA LYS A 150 20.71 10.54 13.54
C LYS A 150 19.22 10.27 13.33
N GLY A 151 18.69 9.16 13.84
CA GLY A 151 17.28 8.82 13.79
C GLY A 151 16.41 9.64 14.74
N LYS A 152 16.89 9.99 15.95
CA LYS A 152 16.20 10.94 16.85
C LYS A 152 16.03 12.32 16.23
N GLU A 153 17.09 12.84 15.60
CA GLU A 153 17.08 14.12 14.89
C GLU A 153 16.06 14.09 13.73
N LEU A 154 16.03 12.99 12.95
CA LEU A 154 15.05 12.80 11.88
C LEU A 154 13.59 12.72 12.40
N HIS A 155 13.33 12.00 13.50
CA HIS A 155 12.01 11.94 14.15
C HIS A 155 11.54 13.35 14.57
N ASN A 156 12.38 14.06 15.32
CA ASN A 156 12.10 15.42 15.78
C ASN A 156 11.87 16.38 14.60
N ARG A 157 12.67 16.24 13.54
CA ARG A 157 12.56 17.07 12.34
C ARG A 157 11.25 16.81 11.59
N ALA A 158 10.85 15.55 11.44
CA ALA A 158 9.58 15.18 10.84
C ALA A 158 8.39 15.77 11.62
N GLU A 159 8.39 15.65 12.96
CA GLU A 159 7.35 16.23 13.82
C GLU A 159 7.25 17.76 13.71
N GLN A 160 8.39 18.46 13.73
CA GLN A 160 8.43 19.92 13.52
C GLN A 160 7.87 20.33 12.14
N LEU A 161 8.20 19.59 11.09
CA LEU A 161 7.70 19.87 9.74
C LEU A 161 6.20 19.61 9.62
N ILE A 162 5.69 18.52 10.20
CA ILE A 162 4.25 18.23 10.28
C ILE A 162 3.50 19.37 10.98
N GLY A 163 4.01 19.86 12.12
CA GLY A 163 3.40 20.98 12.85
C GLY A 163 3.37 22.27 12.01
N LYS A 164 4.48 22.62 11.37
CA LYS A 164 4.57 23.80 10.50
C LYS A 164 3.67 23.70 9.26
N LEU A 165 3.57 22.53 8.63
CA LEU A 165 2.70 22.29 7.48
C LEU A 165 1.21 22.37 7.85
N LYS A 166 0.80 21.74 8.96
CA LYS A 166 -0.58 21.82 9.48
C LYS A 166 -0.98 23.27 9.79
N ASN A 167 -0.06 24.03 10.37
CA ASN A 167 -0.26 25.45 10.69
C ASN A 167 -0.01 26.40 9.49
N LYS A 168 0.28 25.87 8.29
CA LYS A 168 0.56 26.63 7.05
C LYS A 168 1.71 27.66 7.17
N VAL A 169 2.66 27.40 8.06
CA VAL A 169 3.83 28.26 8.33
C VAL A 169 4.93 28.09 7.27
N ILE A 170 4.95 26.94 6.58
CA ILE A 170 5.88 26.64 5.48
C ILE A 170 5.13 26.00 4.30
N SER A 171 5.66 26.13 3.08
CA SER A 171 5.11 25.41 1.93
C SER A 171 5.55 23.93 1.92
N PRO A 172 4.84 23.04 1.22
CA PRO A 172 5.29 21.66 1.01
C PRO A 172 6.68 21.56 0.37
N ALA A 173 6.98 22.44 -0.60
CA ALA A 173 8.28 22.48 -1.25
C ALA A 173 9.42 22.87 -0.28
N ASP A 174 9.20 23.88 0.56
CA ASP A 174 10.18 24.30 1.57
C ASP A 174 10.39 23.23 2.65
N ALA A 175 9.34 22.49 3.01
CA ALA A 175 9.43 21.37 3.94
C ALA A 175 10.27 20.22 3.35
N CYS A 176 10.02 19.82 2.09
CA CYS A 176 10.84 18.82 1.38
C CYS A 176 12.30 19.29 1.26
N ASN A 177 12.53 20.52 0.79
CA ASN A 177 13.87 21.10 0.66
C ASN A 177 14.60 21.14 2.01
N GLY A 178 13.90 21.51 3.09
CA GLY A 178 14.43 21.56 4.45
C GLY A 178 14.72 20.19 5.08
N LEU A 179 14.19 19.10 4.52
CA LEU A 179 14.55 17.72 4.88
C LEU A 179 15.67 17.17 3.97
N LEU A 180 15.65 17.48 2.68
CA LEU A 180 16.74 17.15 1.75
C LEU A 180 18.06 17.84 2.14
N GLN A 181 18.02 19.09 2.61
CA GLN A 181 19.18 19.78 3.16
C GLN A 181 19.69 19.11 4.44
N PHE A 182 18.77 18.60 5.28
CA PHE A 182 19.14 17.81 6.46
C PHE A 182 19.85 16.51 6.07
N PHE A 183 19.35 15.76 5.08
CA PHE A 183 20.03 14.55 4.57
C PHE A 183 21.39 14.81 3.91
N LYS A 184 21.62 16.01 3.36
CA LYS A 184 22.89 16.39 2.70
C LYS A 184 23.95 16.95 3.66
N TYR A 185 23.55 17.70 4.68
CA TYR A 185 24.48 18.48 5.52
C TYR A 185 24.26 18.32 7.04
N GLY A 186 23.08 17.87 7.46
CA GLY A 186 22.71 17.71 8.88
C GLY A 186 23.38 16.54 9.58
N ILE A 187 24.02 15.64 8.82
CA ILE A 187 24.77 14.48 9.34
C ILE A 187 26.27 14.75 9.19
N THR A 188 26.74 15.86 9.76
CA THR A 188 28.17 16.09 9.98
C THR A 188 28.50 15.59 11.38
N ASP A 189 29.49 14.71 11.52
CA ASP A 189 29.81 14.03 12.79
C ASP A 189 29.94 15.02 13.96
N ALA A 190 29.04 14.90 14.94
CA ALA A 190 28.89 15.83 16.05
C ALA A 190 30.00 15.65 17.11
N SER A 191 31.24 15.96 16.73
CA SER A 191 32.32 16.33 17.64
C SER A 191 32.50 17.86 17.61
N GLY A 192 31.45 18.61 18.00
CA GLY A 192 31.52 20.07 18.05
C GLY A 192 30.19 20.80 18.21
N SER A 193 29.82 21.07 19.46
CA SER A 193 29.10 22.27 19.95
C SER A 193 28.10 23.02 19.04
N MET A 194 26.81 22.98 19.44
CA MET A 194 25.85 24.11 19.48
C MET A 194 25.97 25.26 18.45
N SER A 195 24.91 25.45 17.65
CA SER A 195 24.09 26.68 17.72
C SER A 195 22.84 26.62 16.82
N SER A 196 21.81 27.39 17.19
CA SER A 196 20.57 27.51 16.43
C SER A 196 20.74 28.38 15.18
N PHE A 197 20.24 27.90 14.03
CA PHE A 197 20.20 28.72 12.82
C PHE A 197 19.04 29.74 12.86
N LYS A 198 19.41 31.02 12.98
CA LYS A 198 18.62 32.15 12.48
C LYS A 198 19.20 32.63 11.14
N ASP A 199 18.29 33.10 10.30
CA ASP A 199 18.41 33.90 9.08
C ASP A 199 19.79 34.46 8.67
N ALA A 200 20.15 34.23 7.40
CA ALA A 200 20.56 35.32 6.50
C ALA A 200 20.60 34.88 5.01
N VAL A 201 19.85 35.59 4.16
CA VAL A 201 19.97 35.53 2.70
C VAL A 201 20.96 36.61 2.23
N LYS A 202 22.00 36.25 1.44
CA LYS A 202 22.49 37.15 0.37
C LYS A 202 23.40 36.52 -0.71
N THR A 203 22.97 36.69 -1.96
CA THR A 203 23.77 37.00 -3.17
C THR A 203 24.70 35.94 -3.82
N GLN A 204 24.38 35.65 -5.09
CA GLN A 204 25.23 35.02 -6.11
C GLN A 204 26.39 35.95 -6.55
N MET A 205 27.48 35.42 -7.11
CA MET A 205 27.70 35.36 -8.58
C MET A 205 29.17 35.09 -8.97
N SER A 206 29.36 34.14 -9.91
CA SER A 206 30.45 34.03 -10.92
C SER A 206 31.93 34.28 -10.56
N GLN A 207 32.79 33.29 -10.84
CA GLN A 207 33.59 33.29 -12.09
C GLN A 207 34.25 31.93 -12.42
N LYS A 208 34.89 31.84 -13.58
CA LYS A 208 35.18 30.62 -14.37
C LYS A 208 36.67 30.57 -14.78
N GLY A 209 37.30 29.39 -14.83
CA GLY A 209 38.69 29.23 -15.28
C GLY A 209 39.04 27.80 -15.74
N ASN A 210 39.93 27.69 -16.74
CA ASN A 210 40.26 26.47 -17.52
C ASN A 210 41.75 26.08 -17.30
N MET A 211 42.35 24.96 -17.75
CA MET A 211 41.97 23.83 -18.65
C MET A 211 42.94 22.63 -18.43
N ALA A 212 42.75 21.53 -19.19
CA ALA A 212 43.72 20.52 -19.63
C ALA A 212 44.09 19.32 -18.71
N SER A 213 44.51 18.22 -19.36
CA SER A 213 44.38 16.83 -18.87
C SER A 213 45.65 15.97 -19.15
N ALA A 214 45.90 14.93 -18.32
CA ALA A 214 46.55 13.66 -18.70
C ALA A 214 46.39 12.57 -17.58
N PRO A 215 46.52 11.25 -17.86
CA PRO A 215 45.90 10.18 -17.04
C PRO A 215 46.92 9.22 -16.33
N PRO A 216 46.58 7.97 -15.91
CA PRO A 216 46.24 7.60 -14.53
C PRO A 216 47.19 6.55 -13.90
N PRO A 217 46.93 6.06 -12.67
CA PRO A 217 46.58 4.63 -12.58
C PRO A 217 45.48 4.24 -11.56
N THR A 218 44.61 3.34 -12.04
CA THR A 218 43.93 2.20 -11.39
C THR A 218 43.93 2.02 -9.86
N SER A 219 42.76 2.09 -9.23
CA SER A 219 42.29 1.09 -8.26
C SER A 219 40.75 1.06 -8.17
N LEU A 220 40.17 -0.07 -7.75
CA LEU A 220 38.76 -0.43 -7.96
C LEU A 220 37.83 0.12 -6.87
N GLY A 221 36.75 0.81 -7.28
CA GLY A 221 35.62 1.17 -6.40
C GLY A 221 34.43 0.19 -6.55
N PRO A 222 33.65 -0.09 -5.50
CA PRO A 222 32.46 -0.95 -5.61
C PRO A 222 31.38 -0.30 -6.49
N GLN A 223 30.79 -1.07 -7.40
CA GLN A 223 29.78 -0.57 -8.33
C GLN A 223 28.45 -0.30 -7.62
N SER A 224 27.85 0.86 -7.94
CA SER A 224 26.46 1.15 -7.62
C SER A 224 25.53 0.22 -8.41
N ILE A 225 24.79 -0.64 -7.71
CA ILE A 225 23.79 -1.51 -8.35
C ILE A 225 22.60 -0.67 -8.79
N SER A 226 22.50 -0.40 -10.09
CA SER A 226 21.32 0.20 -10.69
C SER A 226 20.17 -0.82 -10.71
N TYR A 227 19.07 -0.52 -10.00
CA TYR A 227 17.85 -1.33 -10.09
C TYR A 227 17.17 -1.11 -11.45
N SER A 228 17.13 -2.16 -12.27
CA SER A 228 16.43 -2.14 -13.57
C SER A 228 14.98 -2.57 -13.36
N MET A 229 14.04 -1.63 -13.45
CA MET A 229 12.60 -1.90 -13.37
C MET A 229 12.01 -2.02 -14.78
N HIS A 230 11.65 -3.24 -15.18
CA HIS A 230 10.89 -3.45 -16.42
C HIS A 230 9.42 -3.05 -16.22
N SER A 231 9.07 -1.86 -16.69
CA SER A 231 7.69 -1.39 -16.78
C SER A 231 7.06 -1.87 -18.11
N SER A 232 5.96 -2.62 -18.02
CA SER A 232 5.06 -2.82 -19.16
C SER A 232 3.96 -1.76 -19.11
N GLY A 233 4.22 -0.58 -19.67
CA GLY A 233 3.25 0.50 -19.73
C GLY A 233 2.08 0.17 -20.67
N VAL A 234 0.86 0.36 -20.18
CA VAL A 234 -0.31 0.62 -21.01
C VAL A 234 -0.96 1.88 -20.44
N GLU A 235 -0.68 3.03 -21.05
CA GLU A 235 -1.47 4.22 -20.79
C GLU A 235 -2.91 3.96 -21.24
N HIS A 236 -3.88 4.23 -20.38
CA HIS A 236 -5.22 4.51 -20.85
C HIS A 236 -5.88 5.59 -20.01
N ASP A 237 -6.11 6.69 -20.71
CA ASP A 237 -6.82 7.92 -20.37
C ASP A 237 -8.00 7.74 -19.40
N MET A 238 -8.09 8.63 -18.40
CA MET A 238 -9.06 8.55 -17.29
C MET A 238 -9.77 9.88 -17.05
N LEU A 239 -10.55 10.39 -18.01
CA LEU A 239 -11.55 11.42 -17.76
C LEU A 239 -12.77 11.28 -18.68
N SER A 240 -13.92 10.81 -18.14
CA SER A 240 -15.29 11.33 -18.42
C SER A 240 -16.41 10.35 -18.02
N PHE A 241 -16.99 10.54 -16.82
CA PHE A 241 -18.44 10.85 -16.68
C PHE A 241 -18.80 11.23 -15.24
N ARG A 242 -19.01 12.55 -15.03
CA ARG A 242 -19.98 13.22 -14.13
C ARG A 242 -20.34 12.59 -12.76
N GLU A 243 -20.17 13.28 -11.62
CA GLU A 243 -20.75 14.58 -11.21
C GLU A 243 -22.28 14.70 -11.40
N ASP A 244 -23.01 14.74 -10.28
CA ASP A 244 -24.05 15.76 -10.01
C ASP A 244 -24.54 15.64 -8.55
N ALA A 245 -24.20 16.61 -7.68
CA ALA A 245 -24.92 16.95 -6.44
C ALA A 245 -24.34 18.22 -5.76
N HIS A 246 -24.46 19.36 -6.45
CA HIS A 246 -24.45 20.74 -5.93
C HIS A 246 -23.65 21.12 -4.67
N GLN A 247 -22.61 21.91 -4.93
CA GLN A 247 -22.23 23.10 -4.17
C GLN A 247 -23.43 23.82 -3.52
N ASN A 248 -23.27 24.28 -2.28
CA ASN A 248 -23.83 25.58 -1.87
C ASN A 248 -23.07 26.20 -0.70
N ASN A 249 -22.45 27.35 -0.99
CA ASN A 249 -22.10 28.45 -0.06
C ASN A 249 -21.42 28.12 1.28
N LEU A 250 -20.08 28.15 1.27
CA LEU A 250 -19.29 28.62 2.41
C LEU A 250 -18.54 29.91 2.00
N LYS A 251 -19.14 31.07 2.30
CA LYS A 251 -18.38 32.33 2.38
C LYS A 251 -17.61 32.35 3.71
N PRO A 252 -16.34 32.76 3.73
CA PRO A 252 -15.62 32.92 4.98
C PRO A 252 -16.10 34.20 5.69
N PHE A 253 -16.51 34.09 6.95
CA PHE A 253 -16.68 35.25 7.82
C PHE A 253 -15.57 35.26 8.87
N MET A 254 -14.58 36.12 8.66
CA MET A 254 -13.75 36.59 9.75
C MET A 254 -14.56 37.61 10.54
N THR A 255 -14.83 37.31 11.81
CA THR A 255 -14.60 38.16 13.00
C THR A 255 -15.47 37.63 14.12
N ASP A 256 -14.85 37.09 15.17
CA ASP A 256 -15.47 37.00 16.50
C ASP A 256 -14.42 37.21 17.60
N GLN A 257 -13.50 38.15 17.36
CA GLN A 257 -12.58 38.67 18.40
C GLN A 257 -13.27 39.65 19.36
N THR A 258 -14.54 39.96 19.13
CA THR A 258 -15.32 40.98 19.84
C THR A 258 -15.98 40.50 21.13
N VAL A 259 -16.11 39.19 21.36
CA VAL A 259 -16.79 38.64 22.56
C VAL A 259 -15.82 38.40 23.72
N GLU A 260 -14.52 38.22 23.45
CA GLU A 260 -13.50 38.03 24.50
C GLU A 260 -13.12 39.34 25.20
N GLU A 261 -13.22 40.50 24.53
CA GLU A 261 -12.89 41.81 25.13
C GLU A 261 -14.00 42.37 26.04
N GLU A 262 -15.29 42.12 25.75
CA GLU A 262 -16.39 42.58 26.63
C GLU A 262 -16.48 41.81 27.96
N LEU A 263 -15.93 40.60 28.03
CA LEU A 263 -15.94 39.80 29.26
C LEU A 263 -14.87 40.26 30.29
N GLN A 264 -13.84 41.00 29.85
CA GLN A 264 -12.80 41.50 30.74
C GLN A 264 -13.17 42.85 31.40
N SER A 265 -13.98 43.68 30.74
CA SER A 265 -14.40 44.99 31.26
C SER A 265 -15.44 44.90 32.37
N SER A 266 -16.27 43.85 32.37
CA SER A 266 -17.37 43.65 33.31
C SER A 266 -16.96 43.13 34.70
N ILE A 267 -15.72 42.69 34.87
CA ILE A 267 -15.16 42.22 36.16
C ILE A 267 -14.85 43.40 37.11
N LEU A 268 -14.73 44.63 36.58
CA LEU A 268 -14.29 45.80 37.34
C LEU A 268 -15.42 46.73 37.83
N SER A 269 -16.55 46.19 38.28
CA SER A 269 -17.54 46.99 39.02
C SER A 269 -18.21 46.24 40.17
N LYS A 270 -18.36 46.92 41.31
CA LYS A 270 -18.92 46.36 42.55
C LYS A 270 -20.36 45.90 42.33
N ASN A 271 -20.70 44.69 42.80
CA ASN A 271 -21.81 44.43 43.75
C ASN A 271 -22.00 42.91 43.96
N GLY A 272 -21.69 42.42 45.18
CA GLY A 272 -21.54 40.99 45.50
C GLY A 272 -22.78 40.09 45.42
N PHE A 273 -23.96 40.63 45.11
CA PHE A 273 -25.19 39.84 44.89
C PHE A 273 -25.50 39.56 43.42
N ASN A 274 -24.87 40.28 42.47
CA ASN A 274 -25.06 40.05 41.03
C ASN A 274 -24.15 38.94 40.46
N SER A 275 -23.25 38.37 41.27
CA SER A 275 -22.25 37.39 40.80
C SER A 275 -22.88 36.02 40.53
N LEU A 276 -23.55 35.42 41.52
CA LEU A 276 -24.00 34.02 41.41
C LEU A 276 -25.12 33.84 40.37
N GLU A 277 -26.14 34.70 40.34
CA GLU A 277 -27.26 34.58 39.39
C GLU A 277 -26.87 34.97 37.96
N SER A 278 -25.81 35.77 37.77
CA SER A 278 -25.18 35.95 36.46
C SER A 278 -24.46 34.67 36.01
N ILE A 279 -23.63 34.09 36.88
CA ILE A 279 -22.91 32.83 36.61
C ILE A 279 -23.87 31.69 36.30
N VAL A 280 -24.98 31.54 37.04
CA VAL A 280 -26.01 30.52 36.77
C VAL A 280 -26.61 30.71 35.38
N ARG A 281 -27.06 31.92 35.02
CA ARG A 281 -27.63 32.18 33.69
C ARG A 281 -26.64 31.94 32.54
N ILE A 282 -25.36 32.27 32.74
CA ILE A 282 -24.29 31.95 31.78
C ILE A 282 -24.10 30.43 31.64
N LYS A 283 -24.00 29.71 32.76
CA LYS A 283 -23.82 28.25 32.77
C LYS A 283 -25.02 27.49 32.20
N GLU A 284 -26.23 27.99 32.40
CA GLU A 284 -27.43 27.47 31.73
C GLU A 284 -27.41 27.69 30.21
N ALA A 285 -26.97 28.86 29.75
CA ALA A 285 -26.84 29.14 28.31
C ALA A 285 -25.77 28.26 27.65
N GLU A 286 -24.64 28.09 28.33
CA GLU A 286 -23.55 27.18 27.95
C GLU A 286 -24.03 25.71 27.89
N ALA A 287 -24.78 25.25 28.90
CA ALA A 287 -25.37 23.91 28.93
C ALA A 287 -26.38 23.69 27.77
N ARG A 288 -27.25 24.68 27.49
CA ARG A 288 -28.17 24.63 26.34
C ARG A 288 -27.42 24.55 25.01
N MET A 289 -26.33 25.31 24.83
CA MET A 289 -25.48 25.24 23.64
C MET A 289 -24.83 23.86 23.49
N PHE A 290 -24.27 23.29 24.56
CA PHE A 290 -23.66 21.96 24.49
C PHE A 290 -24.69 20.85 24.22
N GLN A 291 -25.88 20.94 24.81
CA GLN A 291 -26.98 20.03 24.51
C GLN A 291 -27.39 20.11 23.02
N ALA A 292 -27.56 21.32 22.47
CA ALA A 292 -27.89 21.51 21.06
C ALA A 292 -26.81 20.90 20.13
N LYS A 293 -25.52 21.13 20.41
CA LYS A 293 -24.40 20.51 19.68
C LYS A 293 -24.43 18.98 19.77
N ALA A 294 -24.78 18.41 20.92
CA ALA A 294 -24.92 16.96 21.09
C ALA A 294 -26.12 16.39 20.30
N ASP A 295 -27.23 17.14 20.24
CA ASP A 295 -28.41 16.77 19.43
C ASP A 295 -28.14 16.85 17.92
N ASP A 296 -27.38 17.84 17.44
CA ASP A 296 -26.93 17.90 16.05
C ASP A 296 -25.98 16.75 15.70
N ALA A 297 -25.02 16.44 16.58
CA ALA A 297 -24.13 15.29 16.40
C ALA A 297 -24.89 13.95 16.33
N ARG A 298 -25.94 13.79 17.16
CA ARG A 298 -26.86 12.62 17.08
C ARG A 298 -27.58 12.57 15.73
N ARG A 299 -28.21 13.68 15.30
CA ARG A 299 -28.91 13.76 14.00
C ARG A 299 -28.01 13.44 12.82
N GLU A 300 -26.76 13.91 12.83
CA GLU A 300 -25.80 13.64 11.76
C GLU A 300 -25.35 12.18 11.76
N ALA A 301 -25.05 11.60 12.93
CA ALA A 301 -24.73 10.17 13.03
C ALA A 301 -25.88 9.28 12.52
N GLU A 302 -27.14 9.67 12.75
CA GLU A 302 -28.33 8.99 12.21
C GLU A 302 -28.54 9.20 10.71
N ARG A 303 -28.14 10.35 10.14
CA ARG A 303 -28.07 10.56 8.68
C ARG A 303 -27.05 9.62 8.04
N TYR A 304 -25.83 9.59 8.55
CA TYR A 304 -24.79 8.68 8.04
C TYR A 304 -25.19 7.20 8.16
N ARG A 305 -25.76 6.77 9.30
CA ARG A 305 -26.26 5.39 9.47
C ARG A 305 -27.34 5.00 8.44
N ARG A 306 -28.23 5.93 8.08
CA ARG A 306 -29.22 5.68 7.01
C ARG A 306 -28.58 5.59 5.64
N MET A 307 -27.65 6.49 5.32
CA MET A 307 -26.92 6.48 4.05
C MET A 307 -26.11 5.18 3.86
N VAL A 308 -25.42 4.72 4.92
CA VAL A 308 -24.64 3.46 4.88
C VAL A 308 -25.55 2.25 4.62
N ARG A 309 -26.72 2.17 5.27
CA ARG A 309 -27.69 1.08 5.02
C ARG A 309 -28.19 1.08 3.58
N ALA A 310 -28.69 2.21 3.09
CA ALA A 310 -29.20 2.33 1.72
C ALA A 310 -28.12 2.02 0.66
N ASN A 311 -26.87 2.42 0.90
CA ASN A 311 -25.75 2.09 0.02
C ASN A 311 -25.38 0.59 0.08
N SER A 312 -25.49 -0.06 1.25
CA SER A 312 -25.27 -1.51 1.38
C SER A 312 -26.35 -2.31 0.67
N GLU A 313 -27.62 -1.97 0.90
CA GLU A 313 -28.79 -2.58 0.25
C GLU A 313 -28.69 -2.49 -1.28
N LYS A 314 -28.36 -1.30 -1.82
CA LYS A 314 -28.14 -1.10 -3.25
C LYS A 314 -26.95 -1.91 -3.80
N LEU A 315 -25.86 -2.02 -3.04
CA LEU A 315 -24.68 -2.80 -3.45
C LEU A 315 -25.00 -4.31 -3.49
N GLU A 316 -25.79 -4.81 -2.54
CA GLU A 316 -26.27 -6.18 -2.50
C GLU A 316 -27.24 -6.49 -3.65
N GLU A 317 -28.17 -5.57 -3.98
CA GLU A 317 -29.05 -5.68 -5.15
C GLU A 317 -28.24 -5.72 -6.46
N GLU A 318 -27.25 -4.82 -6.62
CA GLU A 318 -26.36 -4.84 -7.78
C GLU A 318 -25.54 -6.13 -7.87
N TYR A 319 -25.05 -6.65 -6.74
CA TYR A 319 -24.26 -7.88 -6.68
C TYR A 319 -25.11 -9.10 -7.05
N THR A 320 -26.29 -9.24 -6.46
CA THR A 320 -27.23 -10.33 -6.77
C THR A 320 -27.73 -10.26 -8.21
N SER A 321 -28.02 -9.07 -8.74
CA SER A 321 -28.36 -8.86 -10.16
C SER A 321 -27.23 -9.28 -11.11
N LYS A 322 -25.97 -8.94 -10.78
CA LYS A 322 -24.79 -9.36 -11.55
C LYS A 322 -24.59 -10.88 -11.49
N LEU A 323 -24.78 -11.50 -10.32
CA LEU A 323 -24.66 -12.95 -10.14
C LEU A 323 -25.75 -13.72 -10.90
N ALA A 324 -27.00 -13.27 -10.85
CA ALA A 324 -28.11 -13.88 -11.59
C ALA A 324 -27.87 -13.89 -13.10
N LYS A 325 -27.34 -12.79 -13.66
CA LYS A 325 -26.99 -12.67 -15.09
C LYS A 325 -25.89 -13.62 -15.56
N LEU A 326 -25.10 -14.21 -14.66
CA LEU A 326 -24.05 -15.18 -15.01
C LEU A 326 -24.60 -16.59 -15.23
N CYS A 327 -25.85 -16.90 -14.85
CA CYS A 327 -26.52 -18.20 -15.02
C CYS A 327 -25.61 -19.41 -14.70
N LEU A 328 -24.81 -19.31 -13.64
CA LEU A 328 -23.74 -20.27 -13.35
C LEU A 328 -24.28 -21.70 -13.19
N GLN A 329 -25.37 -21.87 -12.45
CA GLN A 329 -26.04 -23.16 -12.25
C GLN A 329 -26.46 -23.80 -13.58
N GLU A 330 -27.01 -23.03 -14.53
CA GLU A 330 -27.39 -23.55 -15.84
C GLU A 330 -26.16 -23.95 -16.67
N THR A 331 -25.08 -23.18 -16.56
CA THR A 331 -23.81 -23.46 -17.24
C THR A 331 -23.14 -24.72 -16.69
N GLU A 332 -23.15 -24.91 -15.36
CA GLU A 332 -22.68 -26.11 -14.69
C GLU A 332 -23.52 -27.34 -15.04
N GLU A 333 -24.84 -27.20 -15.12
CA GLU A 333 -25.77 -28.26 -15.55
C GLU A 333 -25.48 -28.71 -16.98
N ARG A 334 -25.36 -27.76 -17.93
CA ARG A 334 -24.97 -28.05 -19.32
C ARG A 334 -23.62 -28.76 -19.39
N ARG A 335 -22.64 -28.35 -18.57
CA ARG A 335 -21.31 -29.00 -18.47
C ARG A 335 -21.41 -30.42 -17.94
N ARG A 336 -22.22 -30.65 -16.90
CA ARG A 336 -22.47 -31.99 -16.32
C ARG A 336 -23.08 -32.92 -17.36
N LYS A 337 -24.16 -32.50 -18.02
CA LYS A 337 -24.82 -33.27 -19.08
C LYS A 337 -23.87 -33.62 -20.22
N LYS A 338 -23.01 -32.69 -20.66
CA LYS A 338 -22.00 -32.96 -21.70
C LYS A 338 -20.94 -33.97 -21.27
N LEU A 339 -20.58 -34.02 -19.98
CA LEU A 339 -19.68 -35.03 -19.45
C LEU A 339 -20.33 -36.43 -19.39
N GLU A 340 -21.63 -36.50 -19.08
CA GLU A 340 -22.42 -37.74 -19.10
C GLU A 340 -22.59 -38.29 -20.52
N GLU A 341 -22.91 -37.42 -21.48
CA GLU A 341 -22.97 -37.77 -22.92
C GLU A 341 -21.62 -38.33 -23.43
N LEU A 342 -20.50 -37.71 -23.03
CA LEU A 342 -19.15 -38.17 -23.39
C LEU A 342 -18.84 -39.56 -22.82
N LYS A 343 -19.12 -39.79 -21.53
CA LYS A 343 -18.92 -41.10 -20.89
C LYS A 343 -19.76 -42.20 -21.53
N ALA A 344 -21.01 -41.90 -21.91
CA ALA A 344 -21.87 -42.85 -22.60
C ALA A 344 -21.28 -43.25 -23.97
N LEU A 345 -20.72 -42.27 -24.71
CA LEU A 345 -20.06 -42.51 -25.99
C LEU A 345 -18.76 -43.32 -25.84
N GLU A 346 -17.94 -43.00 -24.84
CA GLU A 346 -16.69 -43.72 -24.52
C GLU A 346 -16.97 -45.19 -24.17
N ASN A 347 -17.98 -45.46 -23.34
CA ASN A 347 -18.42 -46.82 -23.02
C ASN A 347 -18.87 -47.57 -24.29
N SER A 348 -19.72 -46.96 -25.13
CA SER A 348 -20.19 -47.60 -26.37
C SER A 348 -19.06 -47.90 -27.36
N HIS A 349 -18.03 -47.04 -27.41
CA HIS A 349 -16.83 -47.27 -28.22
C HIS A 349 -15.99 -48.43 -27.67
N CYS A 350 -15.86 -48.53 -26.34
CA CYS A 350 -15.22 -49.66 -25.68
C CYS A 350 -15.96 -50.99 -25.99
N ASP A 351 -17.28 -51.01 -25.86
CA ASP A 351 -18.12 -52.17 -26.18
C ASP A 351 -18.01 -52.59 -27.65
N TYR A 352 -18.04 -51.62 -28.57
CA TYR A 352 -17.81 -51.87 -30.01
C TYR A 352 -16.41 -52.44 -30.28
N TYR A 353 -15.37 -51.89 -29.66
CA TYR A 353 -14.00 -52.36 -29.81
C TYR A 353 -13.83 -53.80 -29.27
N ASN A 354 -14.40 -54.08 -28.10
CA ASN A 354 -14.42 -55.42 -27.51
C ASN A 354 -15.19 -56.43 -28.37
N MET A 355 -16.32 -56.02 -28.96
CA MET A 355 -17.07 -56.84 -29.92
C MET A 355 -16.23 -57.13 -31.18
N LYS A 356 -15.58 -56.11 -31.74
CA LYS A 356 -14.71 -56.23 -32.91
C LYS A 356 -13.58 -57.23 -32.68
N ILE A 357 -12.92 -57.20 -31.52
CA ILE A 357 -11.88 -58.18 -31.16
C ILE A 357 -12.44 -59.60 -31.14
N ARG A 358 -13.59 -59.84 -30.50
CA ARG A 358 -14.22 -61.17 -30.47
C ARG A 358 -14.56 -61.68 -31.88
N MET A 359 -15.19 -60.85 -32.70
CA MET A 359 -15.51 -61.20 -34.09
C MET A 359 -14.24 -61.51 -34.91
N GLN A 360 -13.15 -60.76 -34.73
CA GLN A 360 -11.88 -61.02 -35.41
C GLN A 360 -11.27 -62.36 -34.97
N ALA A 361 -11.35 -62.71 -33.68
CA ALA A 361 -10.89 -64.01 -33.16
C ALA A 361 -11.75 -65.18 -33.69
N GLU A 362 -13.08 -65.02 -33.75
CA GLU A 362 -14.00 -66.01 -34.32
C GLU A 362 -13.73 -66.26 -35.82
N ILE A 363 -13.51 -65.19 -36.59
CA ILE A 363 -13.16 -65.27 -38.01
C ILE A 363 -11.80 -65.96 -38.20
N ALA A 364 -10.78 -65.60 -37.42
CA ALA A 364 -9.47 -66.24 -37.47
C ALA A 364 -9.57 -67.75 -37.19
N GLY A 365 -10.25 -68.14 -36.11
CA GLY A 365 -10.46 -69.55 -35.78
C GLY A 365 -11.32 -70.32 -36.79
N LEU A 366 -12.25 -69.66 -37.49
CA LEU A 366 -12.97 -70.27 -38.62
C LEU A 366 -12.04 -70.54 -39.81
N LEU A 367 -11.19 -69.56 -40.18
CA LEU A 367 -10.23 -69.71 -41.27
C LEU A 367 -9.21 -70.82 -40.99
N GLU A 368 -8.69 -70.91 -39.76
CA GLU A 368 -7.81 -72.00 -39.31
C GLU A 368 -8.46 -73.38 -39.45
N ARG A 369 -9.73 -73.53 -39.01
CA ARG A 369 -10.48 -74.80 -39.16
C ARG A 369 -10.76 -75.16 -40.61
N MET A 370 -11.04 -74.18 -41.47
CA MET A 370 -11.25 -74.40 -42.90
C MET A 370 -9.97 -74.90 -43.59
N GLU A 371 -8.82 -74.28 -43.29
CA GLU A 371 -7.53 -74.70 -43.86
C GLU A 371 -7.10 -76.07 -43.32
N ALA A 372 -7.30 -76.37 -42.03
CA ALA A 372 -7.03 -77.69 -41.46
C ALA A 372 -7.90 -78.79 -42.11
N THR A 373 -9.19 -78.52 -42.33
CA THR A 373 -10.10 -79.45 -43.03
C THR A 373 -9.65 -79.69 -44.47
N LYS A 374 -9.23 -78.62 -45.17
CA LYS A 374 -8.70 -78.70 -46.53
C LYS A 374 -7.44 -79.57 -46.61
N GLN A 375 -6.53 -79.47 -45.63
CA GLN A 375 -5.31 -80.28 -45.57
C GLN A 375 -5.56 -81.76 -45.23
N GLN A 376 -6.69 -82.09 -44.59
CA GLN A 376 -7.09 -83.47 -44.30
C GLN A 376 -7.81 -84.18 -45.48
N CYS A 377 -8.20 -83.43 -46.51
CA CYS A 377 -8.93 -83.93 -47.69
C CYS A 377 -8.06 -84.01 -48.96
N VAL A 378 -6.72 -83.99 -48.82
CA VAL A 378 -5.72 -84.09 -49.90
C VAL A 378 -4.92 -85.37 -49.76
#